data_AF-A0A8H7NGU7-F1
#
_entry.id   AF-A0A8H7NGU7-F1
#
_cell.length_a   1.000
_cell.length_b   1.000
_cell.length_c   1.000
_cell.angle_alpha   90.00
_cell.angle_beta   90.00
_cell.angle_gamma   90.00
#
_symmetry.space_group_name_H-M   'P 1'
#
loop_
_entity.id
_entity.type
_entity.pdbx_description
1 polymer ?
#
loop_
_entity_poly.entity_id
_entity_poly.type
_entity_poly.pdbx_seq_one_letter_code
_entity_poly.pdbx_strand_id
1 'polypeptide(L)'
;MALKYGSQKINLHQKGAEFEPKAATALPGTADLCFLVGQDTNLDEVIQGFQDRGITVLEGGKTVARTGAQGPIQSIYVRDPDGNLIE
;
A
#
# COMPACT_ATOMS: atom_id res chain seq x y z
N MET A 1 14.19 11.24 1.71
CA MET A 1 13.20 11.01 2.79
C MET A 1 12.81 9.53 2.79
N ALA A 2 12.30 8.98 3.90
CA ALA A 2 11.84 7.60 3.93
C ALA A 2 10.67 7.40 4.89
N LEU A 3 9.74 6.53 4.51
CA LEU A 3 8.68 6.01 5.38
C LEU A 3 9.19 4.72 6.04
N LYS A 4 9.05 4.60 7.35
CA LYS A 4 9.45 3.40 8.11
C LYS A 4 8.20 2.63 8.54
N TYR A 5 8.27 1.30 8.49
CA TYR A 5 7.23 0.42 8.98
C TYR A 5 7.88 -0.89 9.47
N GLY A 6 7.61 -1.27 10.72
CA GLY A 6 8.33 -2.37 11.37
C GLY A 6 9.86 -2.18 11.29
N SER A 7 10.56 -3.20 10.79
CA SER A 7 12.01 -3.17 10.55
C SER A 7 12.39 -2.78 9.11
N GLN A 8 11.43 -2.35 8.30
CA GLN A 8 11.59 -2.03 6.89
C GLN A 8 11.35 -0.54 6.62
N LYS A 9 11.66 -0.10 5.39
CA LYS A 9 11.40 1.27 4.93
C LYS A 9 11.17 1.34 3.43
N ILE A 10 10.45 2.37 3.01
CA ILE A 10 10.35 2.82 1.61
C ILE A 10 11.03 4.19 1.49
N ASN A 11 12.06 4.29 0.66
CA ASN A 11 12.69 5.57 0.36
C ASN A 11 11.80 6.34 -0.63
N LEU A 12 11.64 7.64 -0.41
CA LEU A 12 10.87 8.53 -1.27
C LEU A 12 11.81 9.43 -2.07
N HIS A 13 11.69 9.34 -3.40
CA HIS A 13 12.36 10.23 -4.36
C HIS A 13 11.28 11.07 -5.04
N GLN A 14 11.45 12.39 -5.03
CA GLN A 14 10.51 13.28 -5.71
C GLN A 14 10.79 13.26 -7.21
N LYS A 15 9.73 13.18 -8.03
CA LYS A 15 9.86 13.22 -9.50
C LYS A 15 10.60 14.48 -9.95
N GLY A 16 11.66 14.31 -10.75
CA GLY A 16 12.54 15.37 -11.22
C GLY A 16 13.66 15.77 -10.25
N ALA A 17 13.70 15.20 -9.05
CA ALA A 17 14.74 15.42 -8.04
C ALA A 17 15.18 14.08 -7.41
N GLU A 18 15.29 13.03 -8.22
CA GLU A 18 15.68 11.71 -7.74
C GLU A 18 17.19 11.62 -7.48
N PHE A 19 17.58 10.78 -6.52
CA PHE A 19 18.97 10.43 -6.28
C PHE A 19 19.41 9.29 -7.19
N GLU A 20 20.68 9.32 -7.61
CA GLU A 20 21.31 8.22 -8.35
C GLU A 20 22.02 7.23 -7.41
N PRO A 21 22.01 5.92 -7.73
CA PRO A 21 21.31 5.30 -8.85
C PRO A 21 19.80 5.16 -8.60
N LYS A 22 19.01 5.28 -9.67
CA LYS A 22 17.56 5.03 -9.64
C LYS A 22 17.12 3.98 -10.67
N ALA A 23 15.85 3.57 -10.59
CA ALA A 23 15.24 2.72 -11.58
C ALA A 23 15.27 3.40 -12.97
N ALA A 24 15.46 2.61 -14.03
CA ALA A 24 15.51 3.12 -15.40
C ALA A 24 14.24 3.92 -15.78
N THR A 25 13.08 3.47 -15.28
CA THR A 25 11.80 4.16 -15.43
C THR A 25 11.19 4.38 -14.03
N ALA A 26 11.66 5.41 -13.34
CA ALA A 26 11.11 5.82 -12.04
C ALA A 26 9.92 6.78 -12.25
N LEU A 27 8.70 6.28 -12.13
CA LEU A 27 7.47 7.06 -12.30
C LEU A 27 6.59 6.94 -11.05
N PRO A 28 5.94 8.04 -10.61
CA PRO A 28 4.88 7.95 -9.59
C PRO A 28 3.71 7.10 -10.07
N GLY A 29 3.05 6.40 -9.15
CA GLY A 29 1.83 5.63 -9.42
C GLY A 29 2.06 4.24 -10.02
N THR A 30 3.33 3.80 -10.15
CA THR A 30 3.66 2.50 -10.76
C THR A 30 3.94 1.39 -9.73
N ALA A 31 3.90 1.69 -8.43
CA ALA A 31 4.09 0.68 -7.41
C ALA A 31 2.78 -0.08 -7.15
N ASP A 32 2.93 -1.38 -6.90
CA ASP A 32 1.89 -2.30 -6.46
C ASP A 32 2.48 -3.09 -5.29
N LEU A 33 2.01 -2.79 -4.08
CA LEU A 33 2.63 -3.21 -2.83
C LEU A 33 1.61 -3.84 -1.90
N CYS A 34 1.94 -5.01 -1.37
CA CYS A 34 1.16 -5.70 -0.34
C CYS A 34 1.86 -5.61 1.03
N PHE A 35 1.17 -5.09 2.03
CA PHE A 35 1.63 -4.97 3.41
C PHE A 35 0.88 -5.94 4.30
N LEU A 36 1.62 -6.84 4.94
CA LEU A 36 1.06 -7.69 5.98
C LEU A 36 0.86 -6.88 7.27
N VAL A 37 -0.34 -6.96 7.82
CA VAL A 37 -0.69 -6.42 9.14
C VAL A 37 -0.69 -7.53 10.19
N GLY A 38 -0.74 -7.16 11.47
CA GLY A 38 -0.80 -8.11 12.58
C GLY A 38 -2.05 -8.99 12.50
N GLN A 39 -1.96 -10.23 13.00
CA GLN A 39 -3.11 -11.15 13.03
C GLN A 39 -4.27 -10.66 13.90
N ASP A 40 -3.98 -9.75 14.84
CA ASP A 40 -4.92 -9.05 15.71
C ASP A 40 -5.59 -7.84 15.02
N THR A 41 -5.19 -7.50 13.80
CA THR A 41 -5.79 -6.40 13.05
C THR A 41 -7.13 -6.82 12.43
N ASN A 42 -8.19 -6.12 12.81
CA ASN A 42 -9.50 -6.29 12.20
C ASN A 42 -9.60 -5.46 10.91
N LEU A 43 -9.69 -6.12 9.75
CA LEU A 43 -9.74 -5.44 8.45
C LEU A 43 -11.00 -4.59 8.26
N ASP A 44 -12.12 -4.91 8.92
CA ASP A 44 -13.34 -4.09 8.83
C ASP A 44 -13.15 -2.73 9.51
N GLU A 45 -12.40 -2.71 10.63
CA GLU A 45 -12.02 -1.45 11.31
C GLU A 45 -11.06 -0.63 10.45
N VAL A 46 -10.16 -1.28 9.71
CA VAL A 46 -9.26 -0.60 8.76
C VAL A 46 -10.05 0.02 7.61
N ILE A 47 -11.01 -0.71 7.03
CA ILE A 47 -11.90 -0.21 5.98
C ILE A 47 -12.65 1.03 6.48
N GLN A 48 -13.26 0.96 7.66
CA GLN A 48 -13.99 2.09 8.24
C GLN A 48 -13.06 3.28 8.48
N GLY A 49 -11.88 3.06 9.06
CA GLY A 49 -10.89 4.10 9.31
C GLY A 49 -10.39 4.79 8.04
N PHE A 50 -10.30 4.07 6.92
CA PHE A 50 -10.02 4.67 5.62
C PHE A 50 -11.19 5.51 5.10
N GLN A 51 -12.41 4.99 5.15
CA GLN A 51 -13.60 5.70 4.71
C GLN A 51 -13.83 7.00 5.49
N ASP A 52 -13.63 6.98 6.81
CA ASP A 52 -13.74 8.15 7.69
C ASP A 52 -12.73 9.26 7.33
N ARG A 53 -11.59 8.88 6.73
CA ARG A 53 -10.56 9.79 6.23
C ARG A 53 -10.74 10.18 4.76
N GLY A 54 -11.84 9.75 4.14
CA GLY A 54 -12.14 10.01 2.73
C GLY A 54 -11.29 9.18 1.76
N ILE A 55 -10.65 8.11 2.23
CA ILE A 55 -9.89 7.18 1.39
C ILE A 55 -10.87 6.15 0.83
N THR A 56 -10.92 6.05 -0.49
CA THR A 56 -11.77 5.06 -1.17
C THR A 56 -11.12 3.69 -1.10
N VAL A 57 -11.81 2.75 -0.45
CA VAL A 57 -11.45 1.33 -0.51
C VAL A 57 -12.03 0.72 -1.79
N LEU A 58 -11.16 0.11 -2.59
CA LEU A 58 -11.49 -0.53 -3.87
C LEU A 58 -12.25 -1.85 -3.64
N GLU A 59 -12.55 -2.60 -4.72
CA GLU A 59 -13.30 -3.86 -4.66
C GLU A 59 -14.66 -3.74 -3.94
N GLY A 60 -15.28 -2.56 -4.01
CA GLY A 60 -16.57 -2.27 -3.38
C GLY A 60 -16.49 -2.05 -1.86
N GLY A 61 -15.32 -1.72 -1.32
CA GLY A 61 -15.14 -1.45 0.10
C GLY A 61 -15.19 -2.70 0.96
N LYS A 62 -14.68 -3.82 0.44
CA LYS A 62 -14.75 -5.13 1.10
C LYS A 62 -13.40 -5.82 1.08
N THR A 63 -13.25 -6.72 2.04
CA THR A 63 -12.16 -7.68 2.09
C THR A 63 -12.34 -8.75 1.01
N VAL A 64 -11.25 -9.13 0.36
CA VAL A 64 -11.21 -10.16 -0.69
C VAL A 64 -10.11 -11.18 -0.44
N ALA A 65 -10.36 -12.44 -0.79
CA ALA A 65 -9.35 -13.49 -0.67
C ALA A 65 -8.26 -13.36 -1.76
N ARG A 66 -7.00 -13.52 -1.36
CA ARG A 66 -5.83 -13.48 -2.25
C ARG A 66 -4.81 -14.54 -1.86
N THR A 67 -3.80 -14.70 -2.71
CA THR A 67 -2.66 -15.60 -2.47
C THR A 67 -1.46 -14.76 -2.04
N GLY A 68 -1.13 -14.84 -0.75
CA GLY A 68 0.11 -14.28 -0.23
C GLY A 68 1.30 -15.21 -0.45
N ALA A 69 2.50 -14.70 -0.22
CA ALA A 69 3.74 -15.45 -0.42
C ALA A 69 3.86 -16.74 0.44
N GLN A 70 3.15 -16.80 1.58
CA GLN A 70 3.17 -17.94 2.51
C GLN A 70 1.83 -18.70 2.58
N GLY A 71 0.84 -18.33 1.76
CA GLY A 71 -0.48 -18.94 1.78
C GLY A 71 -1.62 -17.95 1.54
N PRO A 72 -2.88 -18.41 1.63
CA PRO A 72 -4.05 -17.57 1.46
C PRO A 72 -4.09 -16.41 2.47
N ILE A 73 -4.45 -15.22 2.00
CA ILE A 73 -4.62 -14.01 2.82
C ILE A 73 -5.96 -13.34 2.52
N GLN A 74 -6.36 -12.43 3.40
CA GLN A 74 -7.49 -11.52 3.23
C GLN A 74 -6.93 -10.12 2.99
N SER A 75 -7.43 -9.45 1.96
CA SER A 75 -6.84 -8.25 1.42
C SER A 75 -7.88 -7.15 1.26
N ILE A 76 -7.47 -5.91 1.45
CA ILE A 76 -8.22 -4.70 1.08
C ILE A 76 -7.33 -3.90 0.14
N TYR A 77 -7.90 -2.97 -0.63
CA TYR A 77 -7.12 -2.24 -1.62
C TYR A 77 -7.46 -0.75 -1.57
N VAL A 78 -6.44 0.10 -1.64
CA VAL A 78 -6.58 1.56 -1.74
C VAL A 78 -5.58 2.13 -2.76
N ARG A 79 -5.76 3.40 -3.11
CA ARG A 79 -4.80 4.19 -3.89
C ARG A 79 -4.09 5.16 -2.95
N ASP A 80 -2.78 5.27 -3.06
CA ASP A 80 -2.05 6.38 -2.44
C ASP A 80 -2.18 7.67 -3.29
N PRO A 81 -1.61 8.82 -2.86
CA PRO A 81 -1.72 10.08 -3.58
C PRO A 81 -1.15 10.08 -5.01
N ASP A 82 -0.17 9.23 -5.30
CA ASP A 82 0.43 9.11 -6.64
C ASP A 82 -0.30 8.06 -7.50
N GLY A 83 -1.25 7.32 -6.92
CA GLY A 83 -2.03 6.30 -7.59
C GLY A 83 -1.45 4.89 -7.49
N ASN A 84 -0.43 4.66 -6.66
CA ASN A 84 0.11 3.33 -6.42
C ASN A 84 -0.99 2.43 -5.85
N LEU A 85 -1.00 1.15 -6.21
CA LEU A 85 -1.91 0.18 -5.63
C LEU A 85 -1.32 -0.30 -4.30
N ILE A 86 -2.08 -0.11 -3.22
CA ILE A 86 -1.70 -0.55 -1.88
C ILE A 86 -2.70 -1.62 -1.45
N GLU A 87 -2.17 -2.80 -1.17
CA GLU A 87 -2.84 -3.94 -0.57
C GLU A 87 -2.51 -4.03 0.93
#